data_AF-A0A431U2W7-F1
#
_entry.id   AF-A0A431U2W7-F1
#
_cell.length_a   1.000
_cell.length_b   1.000
_cell.length_c   1.000
_cell.angle_alpha   90.00
_cell.angle_beta   90.00
_cell.angle_gamma   90.00
#
_symmetry.space_group_name_H-M   'P 1'
#
loop_
_entity.id
_entity.type
_entity.pdbx_description
1 polymer ?
#
loop_
_entity_poly.entity_id
_entity_poly.type
_entity_poly.pdbx_seq_one_letter_code
_entity_poly.pdbx_strand_id
1 'polypeptide(L)'
;MEIEVAGVKYALYTGEVHAIELDLRYGTPATSTAFVQLNVRKRIASGAYESCRLNLTFGGVTKAVVQEEFIGGTSYASIVLNKRPDNSYYFAIGTIGDTHNPAYDYDNLVLVAQNLTLHEE
;
A
#
# COMPACT_ATOMS: atom_id res chain seq x y z
N MET A 1 2.29 3.05 15.37
CA MET A 1 2.49 4.23 14.51
C MET A 1 1.23 4.37 13.68
N GLU A 2 0.42 5.40 13.96
CA GLU A 2 -0.88 5.60 13.32
C GLU A 2 -0.71 5.86 11.82
N ILE A 3 -1.49 5.18 11.00
CA ILE A 3 -1.43 5.29 9.54
C ILE A 3 -1.76 6.70 9.04
N GLU A 4 -2.50 7.49 9.83
CA GLU A 4 -2.68 8.93 9.57
C GLU A 4 -1.33 9.67 9.50
N VAL A 5 -0.29 9.20 10.21
CA VAL A 5 1.07 9.76 10.12
C VAL A 5 1.76 9.37 8.82
N ALA A 6 1.45 8.23 8.22
CA ALA A 6 2.11 7.78 6.99
C ALA A 6 1.79 8.69 5.80
N GLY A 7 0.55 9.14 5.64
CA GLY A 7 0.19 10.12 4.60
C GLY A 7 0.82 11.50 4.79
N VAL A 8 1.13 11.87 6.04
CA VAL A 8 1.78 13.16 6.38
C VAL A 8 3.32 13.07 6.28
N LYS A 9 3.88 11.90 6.58
CA LYS A 9 5.33 11.63 6.59
C LYS A 9 5.85 11.17 5.22
N TYR A 10 5.03 10.52 4.40
CA TYR A 10 5.42 9.99 3.10
C TYR A 10 4.47 10.46 1.99
N ALA A 11 5.03 10.90 0.87
CA ALA A 11 4.28 11.25 -0.34
C ALA A 11 3.94 9.98 -1.14
N LEU A 12 2.96 9.22 -0.65
CA LEU A 12 2.50 7.96 -1.24
C LEU A 12 1.90 8.13 -2.65
N TYR A 13 1.30 9.29 -2.95
CA TYR A 13 0.76 9.64 -4.28
C TYR A 13 1.81 9.79 -5.39
N THR A 14 3.10 9.63 -5.08
CA THR A 14 4.18 9.55 -6.07
C THR A 14 5.06 8.34 -5.88
N GLY A 15 4.59 7.36 -5.10
CA GLY A 15 5.35 6.17 -4.82
C GLY A 15 5.35 5.19 -5.98
N GLU A 16 6.45 4.47 -6.16
CA GLU A 16 6.58 3.37 -7.10
C GLU A 16 6.55 2.06 -6.33
N VAL A 17 5.93 1.03 -6.93
CA VAL A 17 5.92 -0.31 -6.36
C VAL A 17 7.10 -1.07 -6.92
N HIS A 18 7.97 -1.53 -6.03
CA HIS A 18 9.15 -2.31 -6.43
C HIS A 18 8.88 -3.82 -6.41
N ALA A 19 8.14 -4.29 -5.41
CA ALA A 19 7.83 -5.71 -5.25
C ALA A 19 6.50 -5.92 -4.55
N ILE A 20 5.80 -6.98 -4.93
CA ILE A 20 4.60 -7.49 -4.26
C ILE A 20 4.75 -9.01 -4.13
N GLU A 21 4.56 -9.53 -2.92
CA GLU A 21 4.52 -10.96 -2.65
C GLU A 21 3.24 -11.29 -1.88
N LEU A 22 2.54 -12.36 -2.29
CA LEU A 22 1.28 -12.78 -1.68
C LEU A 22 1.40 -14.25 -1.24
N ASP A 23 1.18 -14.53 0.05
CA ASP A 23 0.98 -15.90 0.57
C ASP A 23 -0.46 -16.00 1.07
N LEU A 24 -1.36 -16.45 0.19
CA LEU A 24 -2.79 -16.53 0.46
C LEU A 24 -3.20 -17.98 0.75
N ARG A 25 -3.90 -18.19 1.86
CA ARG A 25 -4.35 -19.50 2.31
C ARG A 25 -5.88 -19.61 2.28
N TYR A 26 -6.39 -20.49 1.42
CA TYR A 26 -7.82 -20.76 1.34
C TYR A 26 -8.34 -21.33 2.67
N GLY A 27 -9.49 -20.82 3.14
CA GLY A 27 -10.12 -21.26 4.39
C GLY A 27 -9.40 -20.83 5.68
N THR A 28 -8.22 -20.19 5.60
CA THR A 28 -7.46 -19.73 6.78
C THR A 28 -6.92 -18.29 6.61
N PRO A 29 -7.80 -17.27 6.43
CA PRO A 29 -7.37 -15.89 6.18
C PRO A 29 -6.43 -15.32 7.25
N ALA A 30 -6.57 -15.76 8.52
CA ALA A 30 -5.71 -15.33 9.62
C ALA A 30 -4.21 -15.65 9.41
N THR A 31 -3.89 -16.64 8.58
CA THR A 31 -2.51 -17.03 8.24
C THR A 31 -2.02 -16.43 6.91
N SER A 32 -2.90 -15.79 6.15
CA SER A 32 -2.52 -15.18 4.87
C SER A 32 -1.71 -13.92 5.11
N THR A 33 -0.65 -13.73 4.34
CA THR A 33 0.24 -12.57 4.42
C THR A 33 0.43 -11.93 3.05
N ALA A 34 0.81 -10.66 3.06
CA ALA A 34 1.26 -9.96 1.87
C ALA A 34 2.44 -9.06 2.23
N PHE A 35 3.37 -8.92 1.30
CA PHE A 35 4.48 -8.00 1.38
C PHE A 35 4.42 -7.04 0.19
N VAL A 36 4.62 -5.75 0.46
CA VAL A 36 4.70 -4.72 -0.58
C VAL A 36 5.91 -3.85 -0.30
N GLN A 37 6.81 -3.74 -1.27
CA GLN A 37 7.93 -2.82 -1.23
C GLN A 37 7.65 -1.62 -2.12
N LEU A 38 7.84 -0.43 -1.56
CA LEU A 38 7.58 0.85 -2.21
C LEU A 38 8.85 1.71 -2.22
N ASN A 39 9.10 2.41 -3.32
CA ASN A 39 9.98 3.55 -3.34
C ASN A 39 9.11 4.82 -3.26
N VAL A 40 9.20 5.57 -2.17
CA VAL A 40 8.39 6.77 -1.93
C VAL A 40 9.30 7.96 -1.61
N ARG A 41 8.69 9.13 -1.42
CA ARG A 41 9.40 10.29 -0.87
C ARG A 41 8.98 10.53 0.57
N LYS A 42 9.94 10.63 1.48
CA LYS A 42 9.74 10.91 2.91
C LYS A 42 10.02 12.37 3.20
N ARG A 43 9.17 13.00 4.00
CA ARG A 43 9.39 14.36 4.49
C ARG A 43 10.37 14.34 5.66
N ILE A 44 11.47 15.07 5.54
CA ILE A 44 12.49 15.20 6.59
C ILE A 44 12.26 16.43 7.46
N ALA A 45 13.01 16.54 8.56
CA ALA A 45 12.87 17.63 9.53
C ALA A 45 12.99 19.04 8.93
N SER A 46 13.76 19.20 7.84
CA SER A 46 13.87 20.47 7.10
C SER A 46 12.64 20.82 6.27
N GLY A 47 11.64 19.93 6.21
CA GLY A 47 10.45 20.05 5.38
C GLY A 47 10.63 19.62 3.93
N ALA A 48 11.86 19.35 3.50
CA ALA A 48 12.17 18.79 2.18
C ALA A 48 11.75 17.30 2.08
N TYR A 49 11.77 16.78 0.86
CA TYR A 49 11.50 15.37 0.57
C TYR A 49 12.78 14.65 0.15
N GLU A 50 13.00 13.44 0.67
CA GLU A 50 14.07 12.54 0.27
C GLU A 50 13.50 11.20 -0.23
N SER A 51 14.21 10.51 -1.11
CA SER A 51 13.85 9.15 -1.51
C SER A 51 13.96 8.20 -0.32
N CYS A 52 12.96 7.35 -0.12
CA CYS A 52 12.90 6.39 0.97
C CYS A 52 12.24 5.11 0.47
N ARG A 53 12.76 3.97 0.89
CA ARG A 53 12.15 2.67 0.63
C ARG A 53 11.34 2.23 1.83
N LEU A 54 10.09 1.82 1.58
CA LEU A 54 9.18 1.31 2.58
C LEU A 54 8.84 -0.14 2.31
N ASN A 55 8.98 -0.95 3.33
CA ASN A 55 8.52 -2.32 3.36
C ASN A 55 7.23 -2.40 4.19
N LEU A 56 6.15 -2.81 3.54
CA LEU A 56 4.85 -3.03 4.17
C LEU A 56 4.61 -4.53 4.30
N THR A 57 4.40 -5.01 5.52
CA THR A 57 4.03 -6.40 5.79
C THR A 57 2.62 -6.46 6.35
N PHE A 58 1.74 -7.12 5.61
CA PHE A 58 0.33 -7.32 5.93
C PHE A 58 0.13 -8.74 6.48
N GLY A 59 -0.56 -8.85 7.62
CA GLY A 59 -0.89 -10.12 8.25
C GLY A 59 -2.39 -10.29 8.42
N GLY A 60 -2.88 -11.52 8.25
CA GLY A 60 -4.31 -11.81 8.28
C GLY A 60 -5.03 -11.19 7.08
N VAL A 61 -4.50 -11.39 5.88
CA VAL A 61 -5.07 -10.85 4.63
C VAL A 61 -6.43 -11.53 4.37
N THR A 62 -7.49 -10.72 4.34
CA THR A 62 -8.87 -11.19 4.11
C THR A 62 -9.39 -10.88 2.72
N LYS A 63 -8.74 -9.95 2.00
CA LYS A 63 -9.04 -9.64 0.60
C LYS A 63 -7.74 -9.31 -0.12
N ALA A 64 -7.55 -9.93 -1.28
CA ALA A 64 -6.53 -9.55 -2.25
C ALA A 64 -7.20 -9.53 -3.63
N VAL A 65 -7.16 -8.40 -4.31
CA VAL A 65 -7.63 -8.24 -5.69
C VAL A 65 -6.47 -7.72 -6.51
N VAL A 66 -6.17 -8.41 -7.61
CA VAL A 66 -5.14 -8.02 -8.56
C VAL A 66 -5.83 -7.95 -9.92
N GLN A 67 -6.00 -6.73 -10.45
CA GLN A 67 -6.68 -6.50 -11.73
C GLN A 67 -5.71 -6.18 -12.88
N GLU A 68 -4.44 -5.91 -12.56
CA GLU A 68 -3.47 -5.44 -13.55
C GLU A 68 -2.51 -6.54 -14.00
N GLU A 69 -2.19 -6.54 -15.29
CA GLU A 69 -0.97 -7.16 -15.78
C GLU A 69 0.18 -6.21 -15.38
N PHE A 70 0.97 -6.55 -14.35
CA PHE A 70 2.17 -5.81 -13.94
C PHE A 70 3.24 -5.85 -15.05
N ILE A 71 2.96 -5.24 -16.20
CA ILE A 71 3.85 -5.14 -17.35
C ILE A 71 4.83 -4.02 -17.00
N GLY A 72 6.09 -4.40 -16.80
CA GLY A 72 7.12 -3.52 -16.25
C GLY A 72 7.19 -2.15 -16.91
N GLY A 73 7.20 -1.09 -16.10
CA GLY A 73 7.48 0.28 -16.54
C GLY A 73 6.43 1.34 -16.24
N THR A 74 5.31 1.04 -15.58
CA THR A 74 4.29 2.04 -15.24
C THR A 74 4.47 2.62 -13.84
N SER A 75 4.64 3.94 -13.77
CA SER A 75 4.58 4.69 -12.52
C SER A 75 3.15 4.66 -11.97
N TYR A 76 2.93 4.01 -10.84
CA TYR A 76 1.65 4.08 -10.14
C TYR A 76 1.52 5.41 -9.42
N ALA A 77 0.44 6.16 -9.64
CA ALA A 77 0.34 7.54 -9.12
C ALA A 77 -0.63 7.72 -7.95
N SER A 78 -1.25 6.66 -7.42
CA SER A 78 -2.14 6.78 -6.26
C SER A 78 -2.03 5.57 -5.34
N ILE A 79 -1.00 5.54 -4.50
CA ILE A 79 -0.95 4.57 -3.40
C ILE A 79 -1.84 5.08 -2.26
N VAL A 80 -2.84 4.29 -1.91
CA VAL A 80 -3.74 4.53 -0.80
C VAL A 80 -3.40 3.55 0.32
N LEU A 81 -3.13 4.07 1.53
CA LEU A 81 -2.89 3.26 2.71
C LEU A 81 -3.68 3.86 3.88
N ASN A 82 -4.72 3.16 4.34
CA ASN A 82 -5.65 3.66 5.36
C ASN A 82 -5.99 2.58 6.38
N LYS A 83 -6.31 3.01 7.61
CA LYS A 83 -6.97 2.16 8.60
C LYS A 83 -8.49 2.37 8.48
N ARG A 84 -9.25 1.28 8.34
CA ARG A 84 -10.71 1.29 8.19
C ARG A 84 -11.41 1.33 9.56
N PRO A 85 -12.71 1.69 9.61
CA PRO A 85 -13.47 1.74 10.87
C PRO A 85 -13.54 0.41 11.62
N ASP A 86 -13.41 -0.72 10.91
CA ASP A 86 -13.37 -2.08 11.46
C ASP A 86 -11.97 -2.48 11.99
N ASN A 87 -11.05 -1.52 12.13
CA ASN A 87 -9.63 -1.71 12.47
C ASN A 87 -8.78 -2.49 11.46
N SER A 88 -9.34 -2.89 10.31
CA SER A 88 -8.54 -3.47 9.23
C SER A 88 -7.72 -2.40 8.50
N TYR A 89 -6.68 -2.86 7.82
CA TYR A 89 -5.81 -2.04 6.98
C TYR A 89 -6.18 -2.24 5.52
N TYR A 90 -6.35 -1.12 4.83
CA TYR A 90 -6.61 -1.05 3.40
C TYR A 90 -5.37 -0.52 2.71
N PHE A 91 -4.88 -1.26 1.72
CA PHE A 91 -3.88 -0.80 0.79
C PHE A 91 -4.45 -0.93 -0.62
N ALA A 92 -4.30 0.10 -1.42
CA ALA A 92 -4.61 0.02 -2.83
C ALA A 92 -3.67 0.83 -3.70
N ILE A 93 -3.62 0.43 -4.97
CA ILE A 93 -2.91 1.14 -6.02
C ILE A 93 -3.93 1.51 -7.08
N GLY A 94 -4.17 2.82 -7.22
CA GLY A 94 -4.99 3.39 -8.29
C GLY A 94 -4.17 3.67 -9.56
N THR A 95 -4.89 3.81 -10.67
CA THR A 95 -4.33 4.32 -11.93
C THR A 95 -4.06 5.83 -11.86
N ILE A 96 -3.17 6.33 -12.73
CA ILE A 96 -2.79 7.75 -12.74
C ILE A 96 -4.01 8.65 -13.01
N GLY A 97 -4.24 9.63 -12.12
CA GLY A 97 -5.26 10.68 -12.30
C GLY A 97 -6.42 10.61 -11.31
N ASP A 98 -6.53 9.52 -10.54
CA ASP A 98 -7.59 9.36 -9.54
C ASP A 98 -7.06 9.74 -8.15
N THR A 99 -6.98 11.05 -7.88
CA THR A 99 -6.40 11.60 -6.64
C THR A 99 -7.45 11.94 -5.58
N HIS A 100 -8.74 11.68 -5.83
CA HIS A 100 -9.83 12.24 -5.01
C HIS A 100 -10.87 11.24 -4.51
N ASN A 101 -10.79 9.95 -4.85
CA ASN A 101 -11.68 8.96 -4.28
C ASN A 101 -11.04 7.57 -4.38
N PRO A 102 -11.02 6.73 -3.33
CA PRO A 102 -10.86 5.30 -3.55
C PRO A 102 -12.08 4.84 -4.34
N ALA A 103 -12.00 4.87 -5.67
CA ALA A 103 -12.96 4.20 -6.53
C ALA A 103 -12.69 2.71 -6.37
N TYR A 104 -13.26 2.13 -5.30
CA TYR A 104 -13.12 0.73 -4.84
C TYR A 104 -13.28 -0.35 -5.93
N ASP A 105 -13.72 0.03 -7.13
CA ASP A 105 -14.06 -0.83 -8.25
C ASP A 105 -13.00 -0.84 -9.38
N TYR A 106 -12.02 0.08 -9.39
CA TYR A 106 -11.00 0.20 -10.46
C TYR A 106 -9.55 0.18 -9.97
N ASP A 107 -9.31 -0.10 -8.68
CA ASP A 107 -7.96 -0.21 -8.14
C ASP A 107 -7.25 -1.47 -8.68
N ASN A 108 -6.04 -1.28 -9.20
CA ASN A 108 -5.22 -2.33 -9.83
C ASN A 108 -4.75 -3.39 -8.84
N LEU A 109 -4.51 -2.98 -7.60
CA LEU A 109 -4.23 -3.86 -6.47
C LEU A 109 -5.05 -3.38 -5.28
N VAL A 110 -5.73 -4.30 -4.60
CA VAL A 110 -6.40 -4.05 -3.32
C VAL A 110 -6.00 -5.13 -2.33
N LEU A 111 -5.50 -4.72 -1.17
CA LEU A 111 -5.23 -5.58 -0.02
C LEU A 111 -6.04 -5.10 1.18
N VAL A 112 -6.73 -6.04 1.85
CA VAL A 112 -7.33 -5.80 3.16
C VAL A 112 -6.76 -6.80 4.14
N ALA A 113 -6.21 -6.32 5.26
CA ALA A 113 -5.54 -7.16 6.25
C ALA A 113 -5.86 -6.72 7.69
N GLN A 114 -5.69 -7.62 8.65
CA GLN A 114 -5.91 -7.32 10.07
C GLN A 114 -4.72 -6.62 10.72
N ASN A 115 -3.51 -6.87 10.22
CA ASN A 115 -2.28 -6.33 10.76
C ASN A 115 -1.45 -5.66 9.65
N LEU A 116 -0.76 -4.59 10.00
CA LEU A 116 0.21 -3.92 9.16
C LEU A 116 1.46 -3.57 9.99
N THR A 117 2.61 -3.95 9.46
CA THR A 117 3.92 -3.46 9.90
C THR A 117 4.57 -2.66 8.78
N LEU A 118 5.19 -1.53 9.13
CA LEU A 118 5.91 -0.66 8.22
C LEU A 118 7.36 -0.53 8.69
N HIS A 119 8.30 -0.79 7.79
CA HIS A 119 9.73 -0.64 8.02
C HIS A 119 10.36 0.26 6.95
N GLU A 120 11.19 1.21 7.39
CA GLU A 120 12.02 2.04 6.49
C GLU A 120 13.36 1.34 6.28
N GLU A 121 13.82 1.26 5.03
CA GLU A 121 15.20 0.84 4.67
C GLU A 121 16.10 2.05 4.36
#